data_AF-A0A970KC12-F1
#
_entry.id   AF-A0A970KC12-F1
#
_cell.length_a   1.000
_cell.length_b   1.000
_cell.length_c   1.000
_cell.angle_alpha   90.00
_cell.angle_beta   90.00
_cell.angle_gamma   90.00
#
_symmetry.space_group_name_H-M   'P 1'
#
loop_
_entity.id
_entity.type
_entity.pdbx_description
1 polymer ?
#
loop_
_entity_poly.entity_id
_entity_poly.type
_entity_poly.pdbx_seq_one_letter_code
_entity_poly.pdbx_strand_id
1 'polypeptide(L)'
;MQLKSAKLLFIIVMIISSVLLISGCGKSGNRFANQPPTIQITSFEGWDTTYVSAGYDTTEVYSFQQRIYWHATDPDGVITGYAFRILDENNNPVPTPGYEYIDLTGELTPDNLLALGTGWVIHYMTGADQNIPLDDPQARRSIWTSQKYAVINFPSADSLGNPIVKFSRFEVVAIDNRGAITPHPAWRNFRTQSDRPKCMISST
;
A
#
# COMPACT_ATOMS: atom_id res chain seq x y z
N MET A 1 -61.25 33.10 -10.15
CA MET A 1 -60.68 32.65 -8.85
C MET A 1 -59.66 31.49 -9.00
N GLN A 2 -58.98 31.34 -10.16
CA GLN A 2 -58.15 30.16 -10.51
C GLN A 2 -56.63 30.45 -10.55
N LEU A 3 -56.21 31.71 -10.72
CA LEU A 3 -54.79 32.09 -10.83
C LEU A 3 -53.99 31.92 -9.53
N LYS A 4 -54.63 32.10 -8.37
CA LYS A 4 -53.96 31.93 -7.06
C LYS A 4 -53.64 30.46 -6.78
N SER A 5 -54.56 29.56 -7.13
CA SER A 5 -54.40 28.11 -6.97
C SER A 5 -53.32 27.53 -7.90
N ALA A 6 -53.25 28.01 -9.14
CA ALA A 6 -52.20 27.61 -10.09
C ALA A 6 -50.80 28.08 -9.66
N LYS A 7 -50.67 29.32 -9.15
CA LYS A 7 -49.41 29.81 -8.58
C LYS A 7 -48.97 29.02 -7.36
N LEU A 8 -49.91 28.66 -6.48
CA LEU A 8 -49.63 27.85 -5.29
C LEU A 8 -49.15 26.44 -5.68
N LEU A 9 -49.81 25.80 -6.64
CA LEU A 9 -49.43 24.48 -7.15
C LEU A 9 -48.01 24.50 -7.74
N PHE A 10 -47.68 25.54 -8.52
CA PHE A 10 -46.37 25.68 -9.13
C PHE A 10 -45.25 25.82 -8.08
N ILE A 11 -45.49 26.59 -7.02
CA ILE A 11 -44.55 26.74 -5.89
C ILE A 11 -44.35 25.41 -5.17
N ILE A 12 -45.42 24.64 -4.93
CA ILE A 12 -45.33 23.33 -4.26
C ILE A 12 -44.51 22.34 -5.11
N VAL A 13 -44.74 22.28 -6.42
CA VAL A 13 -43.99 21.39 -7.33
C VAL A 13 -42.51 21.76 -7.40
N MET A 14 -42.18 23.05 -7.43
CA MET A 14 -40.81 23.56 -7.37
C MET A 14 -40.11 23.15 -6.07
N ILE A 15 -40.78 23.30 -4.92
CA ILE A 15 -40.22 22.94 -3.61
C ILE A 15 -39.98 21.43 -3.52
N ILE A 16 -40.95 20.61 -3.93
CA ILE A 16 -40.81 19.14 -3.92
C ILE A 16 -39.67 18.68 -4.85
N SER A 17 -39.56 19.27 -6.05
CA SER A 17 -38.47 18.96 -6.98
C SER A 17 -37.11 19.36 -6.42
N SER A 18 -37.05 20.52 -5.74
CA SER A 18 -35.84 20.97 -5.07
C SER A 18 -35.42 20.00 -3.98
N VAL A 19 -36.35 19.59 -3.09
CA VAL A 19 -36.09 18.62 -2.00
C VAL A 19 -35.61 17.27 -2.54
N LEU A 20 -36.20 16.78 -3.63
CA LEU A 20 -35.76 15.55 -4.29
C LEU A 20 -34.30 15.64 -4.77
N LEU A 21 -33.90 16.78 -5.34
CA LEU A 21 -32.53 17.02 -5.82
C LEU A 21 -31.49 17.09 -4.69
N ILE A 22 -31.85 17.63 -3.52
CA ILE A 22 -30.93 17.71 -2.36
C ILE A 22 -30.84 16.38 -1.60
N SER A 23 -31.90 15.56 -1.63
CA SER A 23 -31.95 14.27 -0.92
C SER A 23 -31.20 13.12 -1.64
N GLY A 24 -30.84 13.30 -2.91
CA GLY A 24 -30.16 12.29 -3.72
C GLY A 24 -28.63 12.36 -3.74
N CYS A 25 -28.02 13.41 -3.17
CA CYS A 25 -26.57 13.57 -3.16
C CYS A 25 -25.95 12.93 -1.90
N GLY A 26 -25.31 11.77 -2.07
CA GLY A 26 -24.19 11.38 -1.21
C GLY A 26 -24.40 10.25 -0.20
N LYS A 27 -25.55 9.55 -0.19
CA LYS A 27 -25.69 8.30 0.59
C LYS A 27 -25.66 7.08 -0.32
N SER A 28 -24.50 6.47 -0.47
CA SER A 28 -24.42 5.07 -0.90
C SER A 28 -25.00 4.21 0.22
N GLY A 29 -26.24 3.75 0.06
CA GLY A 29 -26.86 2.83 1.00
C GLY A 29 -26.15 1.47 0.93
N ASN A 30 -25.65 0.99 2.06
CA ASN A 30 -25.12 -0.36 2.19
C ASN A 30 -26.26 -1.31 2.59
N ARG A 31 -26.89 -1.95 1.59
CA ARG A 31 -27.89 -3.00 1.84
C ARG A 31 -27.26 -4.20 2.58
N PHE A 32 -25.94 -4.38 2.46
CA PHE A 32 -25.15 -5.41 3.13
C PHE A 32 -23.91 -4.78 3.77
N ALA A 33 -23.45 -5.35 4.88
CA ALA A 33 -22.19 -4.93 5.52
C ALA A 33 -21.00 -5.20 4.57
N ASN A 34 -20.02 -4.29 4.58
CA ASN A 34 -18.79 -4.44 3.79
C ASN A 34 -17.98 -5.64 4.28
N GLN A 35 -17.52 -6.51 3.38
CA GLN A 35 -16.57 -7.57 3.72
C GLN A 35 -15.15 -7.11 3.37
N PRO A 36 -14.17 -7.28 4.28
CA PRO A 36 -12.82 -6.84 3.99
C PRO A 36 -12.18 -7.71 2.90
N PRO A 37 -11.27 -7.13 2.10
CA PRO A 37 -10.52 -7.89 1.12
C PRO A 37 -9.54 -8.88 1.76
N THR A 38 -9.08 -9.84 0.96
CA THR A 38 -8.00 -10.77 1.29
C THR A 38 -6.81 -10.55 0.36
N ILE A 39 -5.58 -10.78 0.85
CA ILE A 39 -4.33 -10.56 0.10
C ILE A 39 -3.34 -11.69 0.31
N GLN A 40 -2.55 -12.00 -0.72
CA GLN A 40 -1.46 -12.97 -0.68
C GLN A 40 -0.29 -12.56 -1.59
N ILE A 41 0.93 -12.93 -1.20
CA ILE A 41 2.14 -12.80 -2.03
C ILE A 41 2.15 -14.00 -3.00
N THR A 42 2.17 -13.74 -4.31
CA THR A 42 2.00 -14.78 -5.33
C THR A 42 3.31 -15.35 -5.85
N SER A 43 4.37 -14.53 -5.91
CA SER A 43 5.70 -14.96 -6.35
C SER A 43 6.76 -13.93 -5.96
N PHE A 44 8.02 -14.36 -5.98
CA PHE A 44 9.18 -13.49 -5.83
C PHE A 44 10.36 -14.08 -6.64
N GLU A 45 11.26 -13.24 -7.16
CA GLU A 45 12.40 -13.72 -7.96
C GLU A 45 13.57 -14.17 -7.05
N GLY A 46 13.70 -15.50 -6.90
CA GLY A 46 14.67 -16.24 -6.08
C GLY A 46 14.19 -17.71 -6.00
N TRP A 47 15.08 -18.70 -5.91
CA TRP A 47 14.77 -20.14 -6.05
C TRP A 47 13.66 -20.67 -5.10
N ASP A 48 12.97 -21.76 -5.50
CA ASP A 48 11.82 -22.40 -4.83
C ASP A 48 11.99 -23.94 -4.77
N THR A 49 11.51 -24.57 -3.70
CA THR A 49 10.71 -25.81 -3.83
C THR A 49 9.63 -26.02 -2.76
N THR A 50 9.57 -25.27 -1.66
CA THR A 50 8.55 -25.51 -0.62
C THR A 50 8.21 -24.25 0.15
N TYR A 51 6.90 -24.02 0.31
CA TYR A 51 6.31 -23.04 1.20
C TYR A 51 6.94 -23.16 2.60
N VAL A 52 7.83 -22.25 2.96
CA VAL A 52 8.33 -22.15 4.32
C VAL A 52 7.18 -21.64 5.17
N SER A 53 6.74 -22.47 6.12
CA SER A 53 5.81 -22.05 7.16
C SER A 53 6.37 -20.81 7.87
N ALA A 54 5.46 -19.98 8.39
CA ALA A 54 5.75 -18.74 9.12
C ALA A 54 7.10 -18.76 9.88
N GLY A 55 8.13 -18.19 9.27
CA GLY A 55 9.52 -18.23 9.75
C GLY A 55 10.50 -17.68 8.71
N TYR A 56 11.69 -17.25 9.15
CA TYR A 56 12.80 -16.99 8.23
C TYR A 56 13.27 -18.33 7.67
N ASP A 57 13.36 -18.48 6.35
CA ASP A 57 14.13 -19.58 5.77
C ASP A 57 15.59 -19.40 6.19
N THR A 58 16.08 -20.29 7.05
CA THR A 58 17.46 -20.25 7.54
C THR A 58 18.43 -20.97 6.59
N THR A 59 17.93 -21.62 5.55
CA THR A 59 18.74 -22.44 4.62
C THR A 59 19.13 -21.68 3.36
N GLU A 60 18.29 -20.77 2.87
CA GLU A 60 18.55 -19.97 1.68
C GLU A 60 19.00 -18.54 2.01
N VAL A 61 19.95 -18.03 1.22
CA VAL A 61 20.36 -16.62 1.23
C VAL A 61 20.02 -16.04 -0.14
N TYR A 62 19.09 -15.11 -0.18
CA TYR A 62 18.64 -14.47 -1.41
C TYR A 62 19.53 -13.29 -1.80
N SER A 63 19.45 -12.91 -3.08
CA SER A 63 19.98 -11.64 -3.54
C SER A 63 19.34 -10.49 -2.76
N PHE A 64 20.13 -9.47 -2.42
CA PHE A 64 19.63 -8.25 -1.78
C PHE A 64 18.53 -7.56 -2.60
N GLN A 65 18.51 -7.72 -3.92
CA GLN A 65 17.43 -7.25 -4.77
C GLN A 65 16.42 -8.37 -5.02
N GLN A 66 15.15 -8.13 -4.68
CA GLN A 66 14.05 -9.09 -4.84
C GLN A 66 12.84 -8.40 -5.49
N ARG A 67 12.31 -8.99 -6.56
CA ARG A 67 11.00 -8.60 -7.10
C ARG A 67 9.92 -9.41 -6.41
N ILE A 68 8.93 -8.76 -5.80
CA ILE A 68 7.85 -9.41 -5.03
C ILE A 68 6.51 -9.07 -5.68
N TYR A 69 5.70 -10.08 -5.96
CA TYR A 69 4.36 -9.95 -6.56
C TYR A 69 3.28 -10.28 -5.54
N TRP A 70 2.14 -9.60 -5.62
CA TRP A 70 0.99 -9.86 -4.76
C TRP A 70 -0.33 -9.79 -5.53
N HIS A 71 -1.33 -10.42 -4.94
CA HIS A 71 -2.69 -10.43 -5.44
C HIS A 71 -3.67 -10.27 -4.27
N ALA A 72 -4.74 -9.52 -4.50
CA ALA A 72 -5.83 -9.37 -3.54
C ALA A 72 -7.18 -9.51 -4.23
N THR A 73 -8.15 -9.99 -3.46
CA THR A 73 -9.53 -10.23 -3.89
C THR A 73 -10.48 -9.67 -2.84
N ASP A 74 -11.54 -9.04 -3.30
CA ASP A 74 -12.64 -8.52 -2.49
C ASP A 74 -13.92 -9.31 -2.83
N PRO A 75 -14.58 -9.98 -1.86
CA PRO A 75 -15.80 -10.74 -2.10
C PRO A 75 -17.00 -9.91 -2.59
N ASP A 76 -17.08 -8.63 -2.22
CA ASP A 76 -18.26 -7.80 -2.47
C ASP A 76 -17.94 -6.38 -2.96
N GLY A 77 -16.71 -6.16 -3.41
CA GLY A 77 -16.26 -4.90 -4.01
C GLY A 77 -15.07 -5.05 -4.95
N VAL A 78 -14.27 -3.99 -5.05
CA VAL A 78 -13.06 -3.94 -5.89
C VAL A 78 -11.88 -3.39 -5.10
N ILE A 79 -10.70 -3.95 -5.35
CA ILE A 79 -9.45 -3.47 -4.75
C ILE A 79 -9.08 -2.11 -5.36
N THR A 80 -8.91 -1.09 -4.51
CA THR A 80 -8.57 0.28 -4.93
C THR A 80 -7.11 0.64 -4.66
N GLY A 81 -6.42 -0.08 -3.78
CA GLY A 81 -5.01 0.17 -3.51
C GLY A 81 -4.31 -0.92 -2.70
N TYR A 82 -2.99 -0.82 -2.67
CA TYR A 82 -2.08 -1.62 -1.86
C TYR A 82 -1.17 -0.69 -1.07
N ALA A 83 -0.78 -1.10 0.12
CA ALA A 83 0.29 -0.46 0.87
C ALA A 83 1.25 -1.55 1.33
N PHE A 84 2.55 -1.28 1.24
CA PHE A 84 3.57 -2.21 1.72
C PHE A 84 4.61 -1.49 2.58
N ARG A 85 5.35 -2.27 3.36
CA ARG A 85 6.47 -1.80 4.18
C ARG A 85 7.55 -2.87 4.28
N ILE A 86 8.74 -2.42 4.64
CA ILE A 86 9.88 -3.27 4.94
C ILE A 86 10.24 -3.06 6.40
N LEU A 87 10.41 -4.15 7.14
CA LEU A 87 10.81 -4.16 8.53
C LEU A 87 12.17 -4.86 8.69
N ASP A 88 12.95 -4.44 9.68
CA ASP A 88 14.15 -5.14 10.11
C ASP A 88 13.84 -6.39 10.95
N GLU A 89 14.89 -7.07 11.42
CA GLU A 89 14.79 -8.26 12.28
C GLU A 89 14.08 -8.01 13.61
N ASN A 90 14.00 -6.75 14.05
CA ASN A 90 13.36 -6.31 15.28
C ASN A 90 11.94 -5.74 15.04
N ASN A 91 11.42 -5.88 13.81
CA ASN A 91 10.14 -5.31 13.35
C ASN A 91 10.09 -3.78 13.29
N ASN A 92 11.23 -3.09 13.25
CA ASN A 92 11.26 -1.65 13.01
C ASN A 92 11.15 -1.37 11.51
N PRO A 93 10.35 -0.40 11.07
CA PRO A 93 10.31 -0.02 9.67
C PRO A 93 11.64 0.54 9.19
N VAL A 94 12.07 0.09 8.01
CA VAL A 94 13.33 0.52 7.39
C VAL A 94 13.11 1.01 5.96
N PRO A 95 13.65 2.19 5.59
CA PRO A 95 13.66 2.63 4.21
C PRO A 95 14.62 1.78 3.38
N THR A 96 14.34 1.65 2.09
CA THR A 96 15.21 0.92 1.15
C THR A 96 15.42 1.73 -0.13
N PRO A 97 16.52 1.51 -0.88
CA PRO A 97 16.70 2.18 -2.16
C PRO A 97 15.51 1.98 -3.11
N GLY A 98 14.94 3.07 -3.60
CA GLY A 98 13.70 3.14 -4.39
C GLY A 98 12.43 3.36 -3.56
N TYR A 99 12.50 3.18 -2.24
CA TYR A 99 11.41 3.33 -1.27
C TYR A 99 11.93 3.98 0.02
N GLU A 100 12.54 5.16 -0.13
CA GLU A 100 13.20 5.88 0.96
C GLU A 100 12.20 6.62 1.87
N TYR A 101 11.05 7.00 1.32
CA TYR A 101 10.02 7.76 2.02
C TYR A 101 8.98 6.81 2.62
N ILE A 102 8.92 6.75 3.95
CA ILE A 102 8.00 5.91 4.71
C ILE A 102 7.27 6.74 5.77
N ASP A 103 6.00 6.41 6.01
CA ASP A 103 5.15 7.13 6.97
C ASP A 103 5.42 6.65 8.41
N LEU A 104 6.45 7.21 9.05
CA LEU A 104 6.81 6.86 10.43
C LEU A 104 5.89 7.50 11.48
N THR A 105 5.29 8.65 11.16
CA THR A 105 4.42 9.39 12.09
C THR A 105 3.00 8.83 12.09
N GLY A 106 2.59 8.15 11.01
CA GLY A 106 1.24 7.63 10.84
C GLY A 106 0.27 8.68 10.29
N GLU A 107 0.75 9.83 9.82
CA GLU A 107 -0.10 10.93 9.34
C GLU A 107 -0.89 10.57 8.07
N LEU A 108 -0.34 9.66 7.25
CA LEU A 108 -0.96 9.20 6.01
C LEU A 108 -1.64 7.84 6.16
N THR A 109 -1.43 7.19 7.31
CA THR A 109 -1.89 5.83 7.60
C THR A 109 -3.24 5.88 8.31
N PRO A 110 -4.31 5.30 7.74
CA PRO A 110 -5.62 5.26 8.39
C PRO A 110 -5.60 4.51 9.74
N ASP A 111 -6.46 4.90 10.69
CA ASP A 111 -6.50 4.33 12.05
C ASP A 111 -6.60 2.80 12.09
N ASN A 112 -7.40 2.22 11.19
CA ASN A 112 -7.57 0.77 11.08
C ASN A 112 -6.30 0.04 10.60
N LEU A 113 -5.40 0.75 9.89
CA LEU A 113 -4.09 0.23 9.50
C LEU A 113 -3.01 0.55 10.55
N LEU A 114 -3.13 1.66 11.28
CA LEU A 114 -2.21 2.02 12.37
C LEU A 114 -2.15 0.96 13.47
N ALA A 115 -3.20 0.16 13.64
CA ALA A 115 -3.20 -1.01 14.51
C ALA A 115 -2.14 -2.07 14.13
N LEU A 116 -1.72 -2.11 12.86
CA LEU A 116 -0.60 -2.95 12.38
C LEU A 116 0.75 -2.23 12.49
N GLY A 117 0.77 -0.93 12.84
CA GLY A 117 1.97 -0.11 13.00
C GLY A 117 2.20 0.86 11.83
N THR A 118 3.30 1.61 11.92
CA THR A 118 3.70 2.65 10.96
C THR A 118 4.74 2.14 9.96
N GLY A 119 5.27 3.03 9.13
CA GLY A 119 6.36 2.76 8.20
C GLY A 119 5.93 2.28 6.81
N TRP A 120 4.69 2.55 6.43
CA TRP A 120 4.17 2.27 5.10
C TRP A 120 4.82 3.18 4.06
N VAL A 121 5.19 2.61 2.92
CA VAL A 121 5.88 3.34 1.84
C VAL A 121 4.99 4.42 1.26
N ILE A 122 5.56 5.62 1.11
CA ILE A 122 4.87 6.79 0.57
C ILE A 122 5.09 6.86 -0.93
N HIS A 123 4.01 7.12 -1.65
CA HIS A 123 3.98 7.27 -3.10
C HIS A 123 3.38 8.63 -3.48
N TYR A 124 3.77 9.12 -4.66
CA TYR A 124 3.06 10.23 -5.29
C TYR A 124 1.66 9.78 -5.69
N MET A 125 0.66 10.62 -5.41
CA MET A 125 -0.67 10.44 -5.97
C MET A 125 -0.65 10.63 -7.49
N THR A 126 -1.61 10.01 -8.18
CA THR A 126 -1.79 10.22 -9.63
C THR A 126 -1.92 11.70 -9.96
N GLY A 127 -1.06 12.19 -10.85
CA GLY A 127 -1.00 13.59 -11.28
C GLY A 127 -0.36 14.55 -10.28
N ALA A 128 0.36 14.06 -9.26
CA ALA A 128 1.18 14.90 -8.40
C ALA A 128 2.39 15.49 -9.17
N ASP A 129 2.81 16.69 -8.77
CA ASP A 129 4.04 17.30 -9.26
C ASP A 129 5.25 16.60 -8.63
N GLN A 130 6.04 15.91 -9.44
CA GLN A 130 7.21 15.16 -9.00
C GLN A 130 8.46 16.03 -8.84
N ASN A 131 8.37 17.35 -9.10
CA ASN A 131 9.43 18.29 -8.75
C ASN A 131 9.41 18.66 -7.26
N ILE A 132 8.30 18.38 -6.56
CA ILE A 132 8.18 18.57 -5.10
C ILE A 132 8.57 17.24 -4.43
N PRO A 133 9.62 17.21 -3.59
CA PRO A 133 10.05 15.98 -2.88
C PRO A 133 8.93 15.32 -2.05
N LEU A 134 8.97 13.98 -1.91
CA LEU A 134 7.94 13.20 -1.19
C LEU A 134 7.88 13.48 0.32
N ASP A 135 8.98 13.90 0.92
CA ASP A 135 9.05 14.33 2.32
C ASP A 135 8.40 15.69 2.56
N ASP A 136 8.24 16.52 1.53
CA ASP A 136 7.54 17.80 1.62
C ASP A 136 6.03 17.58 1.87
N PRO A 137 5.45 18.15 2.95
CA PRO A 137 4.01 18.09 3.21
C PRO A 137 3.13 18.69 2.10
N GLN A 138 3.67 19.56 1.24
CA GLN A 138 2.95 20.11 0.09
C GLN A 138 2.87 19.13 -1.09
N ALA A 139 3.68 18.07 -1.10
CA ALA A 139 3.57 17.03 -2.11
C ALA A 139 2.24 16.27 -1.96
N ARG A 140 1.55 16.02 -3.08
CA ARG A 140 0.37 15.17 -3.08
C ARG A 140 0.79 13.70 -2.95
N ARG A 141 0.75 13.20 -1.71
CA ARG A 141 1.32 11.91 -1.31
C ARG A 141 0.31 10.97 -0.64
N SER A 142 0.53 9.66 -0.77
CA SER A 142 -0.34 8.60 -0.23
C SER A 142 0.46 7.33 0.02
N ILE A 143 0.07 6.51 1.00
CA ILE A 143 0.64 5.16 1.17
C ILE A 143 0.08 4.15 0.16
N TRP A 144 -1.03 4.51 -0.51
CA TRP A 144 -1.74 3.62 -1.41
C TRP A 144 -1.19 3.70 -2.83
N THR A 145 -0.80 2.54 -3.37
CA THR A 145 -0.36 2.34 -4.75
C THR A 145 -1.28 1.38 -5.50
N SER A 146 -1.34 1.49 -6.83
CA SER A 146 -2.02 0.54 -7.71
C SER A 146 -1.09 -0.56 -8.23
N GLN A 147 0.20 -0.50 -7.90
CA GLN A 147 1.20 -1.50 -8.29
C GLN A 147 0.84 -2.89 -7.75
N LYS A 148 1.12 -3.92 -8.56
CA LYS A 148 0.89 -5.35 -8.21
C LYS A 148 2.18 -6.08 -7.85
N TYR A 149 3.31 -5.37 -7.93
CA TYR A 149 4.63 -5.86 -7.58
C TYR A 149 5.54 -4.68 -7.24
N ALA A 150 6.63 -4.96 -6.52
CA ALA A 150 7.70 -4.02 -6.22
C ALA A 150 9.06 -4.71 -6.35
N VAL A 151 10.10 -3.94 -6.70
CA VAL A 151 11.49 -4.41 -6.69
C VAL A 151 12.16 -3.83 -5.45
N ILE A 152 12.32 -4.66 -4.42
CA ILE A 152 12.88 -4.26 -3.13
C ILE A 152 14.38 -4.48 -3.13
N ASN A 153 15.14 -3.46 -2.75
CA ASN A 153 16.57 -3.55 -2.48
C ASN A 153 16.78 -3.66 -0.97
N PHE A 154 16.75 -4.87 -0.42
CA PHE A 154 16.92 -5.10 1.00
C PHE A 154 18.30 -4.59 1.47
N PRO A 155 18.38 -3.95 2.66
CA PRO A 155 19.66 -3.57 3.23
C PRO A 155 20.47 -4.83 3.54
N SER A 156 21.64 -4.99 2.92
CA SER A 156 22.53 -6.15 3.14
C SER A 156 23.98 -5.73 3.37
N ALA A 157 24.18 -4.56 3.98
CA ALA A 157 25.48 -4.02 4.36
C ALA A 157 25.46 -3.47 5.79
N ASP A 158 26.63 -3.45 6.44
CA ASP A 158 26.85 -2.81 7.73
C ASP A 158 26.97 -1.28 7.60
N SER A 159 27.19 -0.57 8.71
CA SER A 159 27.35 0.89 8.70
C SER A 159 28.60 1.39 7.95
N LEU A 160 29.56 0.50 7.66
CA LEU A 160 30.78 0.77 6.91
C LEU A 160 30.66 0.35 5.44
N GLY A 161 29.50 -0.18 5.02
CA GLY A 161 29.27 -0.67 3.67
C GLY A 161 29.88 -2.05 3.39
N ASN A 162 30.35 -2.77 4.41
CA ASN A 162 30.77 -4.15 4.23
C ASN A 162 29.53 -5.04 4.07
N PRO A 163 29.55 -6.00 3.14
CA PRO A 163 28.41 -6.87 2.97
C PRO A 163 28.21 -7.79 4.18
N ILE A 164 26.96 -7.89 4.64
CA ILE A 164 26.56 -8.75 5.75
C ILE A 164 25.23 -9.43 5.43
N VAL A 165 25.00 -10.57 6.06
CA VAL A 165 23.69 -11.22 6.03
C VAL A 165 22.74 -10.40 6.91
N LYS A 166 21.61 -9.98 6.36
CA LYS A 166 20.53 -9.34 7.11
C LYS A 166 19.20 -10.07 6.94
N PHE A 167 18.38 -9.94 7.97
CA PHE A 167 17.01 -10.40 7.99
C PHE A 167 16.08 -9.21 7.82
N SER A 168 15.11 -9.34 6.93
CA SER A 168 14.10 -8.32 6.67
C SER A 168 12.75 -8.97 6.47
N ARG A 169 11.68 -8.26 6.83
CA ARG A 169 10.31 -8.69 6.64
C ARG A 169 9.59 -7.73 5.72
N PHE A 170 9.02 -8.24 4.65
CA PHE A 170 8.13 -7.51 3.77
C PHE A 170 6.68 -7.75 4.18
N GLU A 171 5.88 -6.71 4.24
CA GLU A 171 4.45 -6.81 4.50
C GLU A 171 3.66 -5.99 3.48
N VAL A 172 2.50 -6.50 3.07
CA VAL A 172 1.59 -5.83 2.15
C VAL A 172 0.13 -6.03 2.58
N VAL A 173 -0.66 -4.97 2.44
CA VAL A 173 -2.10 -4.92 2.69
C VAL A 173 -2.83 -4.42 1.45
N ALA A 174 -4.14 -4.68 1.38
CA ALA A 174 -5.01 -4.12 0.35
C ALA A 174 -6.18 -3.35 0.98
N ILE A 175 -6.68 -2.36 0.24
CA ILE A 175 -7.89 -1.60 0.57
C ILE A 175 -8.93 -1.73 -0.55
N ASP A 176 -10.20 -1.83 -0.17
CA ASP A 176 -11.32 -1.89 -1.09
C ASP A 176 -11.89 -0.49 -1.45
N ASN A 177 -12.94 -0.45 -2.26
CA ASN A 177 -13.62 0.78 -2.67
C ASN A 177 -14.57 1.37 -1.60
N ARG A 178 -14.71 0.72 -0.45
CA ARG A 178 -15.53 1.14 0.68
C ARG A 178 -14.70 1.45 1.94
N GLY A 179 -13.37 1.39 1.83
CA GLY A 179 -12.41 1.71 2.89
C GLY A 179 -12.08 0.57 3.86
N ALA A 180 -12.56 -0.67 3.63
CA ALA A 180 -12.06 -1.78 4.44
C ALA A 180 -10.69 -2.25 3.94
N ILE A 181 -9.85 -2.56 4.92
CA ILE A 181 -8.47 -3.00 4.71
C ILE A 181 -8.39 -4.47 5.09
N THR A 182 -7.52 -5.22 4.42
CA THR A 182 -7.20 -6.61 4.79
C THR A 182 -6.88 -6.71 6.28
N PRO A 183 -7.56 -7.57 7.05
CA PRO A 183 -7.41 -7.61 8.51
C PRO A 183 -6.05 -8.15 8.95
N HIS A 184 -5.40 -8.94 8.08
CA HIS A 184 -4.07 -9.49 8.30
C HIS A 184 -3.22 -9.16 7.08
N PRO A 185 -2.01 -8.61 7.25
CA PRO A 185 -1.12 -8.36 6.12
C PRO A 185 -0.63 -9.70 5.54
N ALA A 186 -0.43 -9.75 4.23
CA ALA A 186 0.40 -10.78 3.64
C ALA A 186 1.85 -10.41 3.90
N TRP A 187 2.66 -11.35 4.38
CA TRP A 187 4.02 -11.05 4.78
C TRP A 187 4.98 -12.17 4.38
N ARG A 188 6.25 -11.81 4.21
CA ARG A 188 7.34 -12.75 3.97
C ARG A 188 8.65 -12.25 4.56
N ASN A 189 9.41 -13.19 5.07
CA ASN A 189 10.74 -12.97 5.61
C ASN A 189 11.81 -13.26 4.56
N PHE A 190 12.83 -12.41 4.50
CA PHE A 190 13.95 -12.50 3.57
C PHE A 190 15.26 -12.50 4.36
N ARG A 191 16.11 -13.48 4.07
CA ARG A 191 17.51 -13.50 4.47
C ARG A 191 18.33 -13.10 3.25
N THR A 192 18.98 -11.95 3.30
CA THR A 192 19.64 -11.36 2.13
C THR A 192 21.11 -11.09 2.39
N GLN A 193 21.90 -11.17 1.32
CA GLN A 193 23.30 -10.78 1.29
C GLN A 193 23.58 -10.03 -0.02
N SER A 194 24.53 -9.10 0.04
CA SER A 194 25.15 -8.52 -1.15
C SER A 194 26.59 -9.03 -1.24
N ASP A 195 27.14 -9.19 -2.44
CA ASP A 195 28.57 -9.42 -2.61
C ASP A 195 29.25 -8.09 -2.91
N ARG A 196 30.49 -7.93 -2.41
CA ARG A 196 31.26 -6.73 -2.72
C ARG A 196 31.50 -6.66 -4.23
N PRO A 197 31.09 -5.59 -4.92
CA PRO A 197 31.32 -5.47 -6.35
C PRO A 197 32.83 -5.47 -6.64
N LYS A 198 33.25 -6.33 -7.56
CA LYS A 198 34.64 -6.43 -8.02
C LYS A 198 34.75 -5.73 -9.37
N CYS A 199 35.54 -4.66 -9.44
CA CYS A 199 35.94 -4.08 -10.72
C CYS A 199 37.22 -4.79 -11.18
N MET A 200 37.17 -5.45 -12.34
CA MET A 200 38.34 -6.04 -12.98
C MET A 200 38.61 -5.27 -14.27
N ILE A 201 39.76 -4.59 -14.34
CA ILE A 201 40.25 -3.98 -15.57
C ILE A 201 41.08 -5.04 -16.28
N SER A 202 40.66 -5.42 -17.49
CA SER A 202 41.46 -6.25 -18.39
C SER A 202 42.09 -5.34 -19.45
N SER A 203 43.41 -5.20 -19.42
CA SER A 203 44.16 -4.64 -20.55
C SER A 203 44.54 -5.78 -21.48
N THR A 204 43.85 -5.93 -22.61
CA THR A 204 44.37 -6.67 -23.77
C THR A 204 45.33 -5.81 -24.55
#